data_AF-D4NWU2-F1
#
_entry.id   AF-D4NWU2-F1
#
_cell.length_a   1.000
_cell.length_b   1.000
_cell.length_c   1.000
_cell.angle_alpha   90.00
_cell.angle_beta   90.00
_cell.angle_gamma   90.00
#
_symmetry.space_group_name_H-M   'P 1'
#
loop_
_entity.id
_entity.type
_entity.pdbx_description
1 polymer ?
#
loop_
_entity_poly.entity_id
_entity_poly.type
_entity_poly.pdbx_seq_one_letter_code
_entity_poly.pdbx_strand_id
1 'polypeptide(L)'
;QDKMWANYIRGVVKCLKGRGFEFTGADISVTGNVPQGAGLSSSAALEVVIGQTFKVLYNLEITQAEVALNGQQAENEFVGCNCGIMDQMISAEGRANHAMLLDCRSLETQAVSMPEDMAVVIINSNKKRGL
;
A
#
# COMPACT_ATOMS: atom_id res chain seq x y z
N GLN A 1 -6.88 24.64 3.85
CA GLN A 1 -7.04 23.62 2.78
C GLN A 1 -6.86 22.26 3.42
N ASP A 2 -7.93 21.49 3.55
CA ASP A 2 -7.81 20.10 3.98
C ASP A 2 -7.03 19.31 2.94
N LYS A 3 -5.77 18.98 3.27
CA LYS A 3 -4.92 18.15 2.43
C LYS A 3 -5.40 16.70 2.58
N MET A 4 -6.47 16.32 1.86
CA MET A 4 -7.05 14.97 1.92
C MET A 4 -6.00 13.86 1.70
N TRP A 5 -4.98 14.10 0.86
CA TRP A 5 -3.91 13.13 0.64
C TRP A 5 -3.06 12.86 1.90
N ALA A 6 -2.90 13.85 2.80
CA ALA A 6 -2.14 13.68 4.03
C ALA A 6 -2.87 12.75 5.03
N ASN A 7 -4.17 12.47 4.81
CA ASN A 7 -4.90 11.51 5.61
C ASN A 7 -4.44 10.07 5.38
N TYR A 8 -3.91 9.74 4.20
CA TYR A 8 -3.26 8.44 3.98
C TYR A 8 -2.07 8.26 4.93
N ILE A 9 -1.20 9.28 5.05
CA ILE A 9 -0.06 9.25 5.98
C ILE A 9 -0.54 9.18 7.43
N ARG A 10 -1.47 10.04 7.82
CA ARG A 10 -2.00 10.10 9.19
C ARG A 10 -2.69 8.79 9.58
N GLY A 11 -3.43 8.19 8.67
CA GLY A 11 -4.11 6.91 8.87
C GLY A 11 -3.11 5.80 9.14
N VAL A 12 -2.09 5.64 8.27
CA VAL A 12 -1.04 4.63 8.44
C VAL A 12 -0.34 4.78 9.79
N VAL A 13 0.05 6.01 10.14
CA VAL A 13 0.71 6.31 11.42
C VAL A 13 -0.20 6.02 12.62
N LYS A 14 -1.48 6.39 12.53
CA LYS A 14 -2.47 6.12 13.58
C LYS A 14 -2.68 4.62 13.78
N CYS A 15 -2.79 3.85 12.70
CA CYS A 15 -2.94 2.40 12.76
C CYS A 15 -1.69 1.71 13.35
N LEU A 16 -0.48 2.17 13.00
CA LEU A 16 0.75 1.66 13.61
C LEU A 16 0.78 1.91 15.12
N LYS A 17 0.41 3.12 15.57
CA LYS A 17 0.27 3.40 17.01
C LYS A 17 -0.82 2.55 17.66
N GLY A 18 -1.93 2.32 16.97
CA GLY A 18 -3.01 1.44 17.43
C GLY A 18 -2.58 -0.03 17.61
N ARG A 19 -1.51 -0.45 16.92
CA ARG A 19 -0.88 -1.78 17.07
C ARG A 19 0.14 -1.84 18.22
N GLY A 20 0.32 -0.75 18.97
CA GLY A 20 1.22 -0.68 20.13
C GLY A 20 2.66 -0.31 19.78
N PHE A 21 2.95 0.11 18.55
CA PHE A 21 4.28 0.62 18.20
C PHE A 21 4.49 2.03 18.74
N GLU A 22 5.62 2.22 19.42
CA GLU A 22 6.02 3.49 20.00
C GLU A 22 7.06 4.19 19.12
N PHE A 23 6.75 5.42 18.73
CA PHE A 23 7.62 6.28 17.94
C PHE A 23 7.14 7.73 17.99
N THR A 24 8.00 8.66 17.60
CA THR A 24 7.71 10.10 17.66
C THR A 24 7.08 10.60 16.36
N GLY A 25 7.85 11.32 15.54
CA GLY A 25 7.45 11.86 14.24
C GLY A 25 8.59 11.77 13.23
N ALA A 26 8.37 12.24 12.02
CA ALA A 26 9.40 12.31 10.99
C ALA A 26 9.10 13.45 10.03
N ASP A 27 10.15 14.08 9.51
CA ASP A 27 10.05 14.97 8.36
C ASP A 27 10.15 14.12 7.09
N ILE A 28 9.09 14.12 6.28
CA ILE A 28 8.94 13.24 5.13
C ILE A 28 8.72 14.08 3.87
N SER A 29 9.54 13.84 2.86
CA SER A 29 9.30 14.30 1.48
C SER A 29 8.84 13.12 0.63
N VAL A 30 7.74 13.30 -0.11
CA VAL A 30 7.13 12.24 -0.92
C VAL A 30 7.18 12.64 -2.40
N THR A 31 7.68 11.72 -3.23
CA THR A 31 7.60 11.77 -4.68
C THR A 31 7.23 10.38 -5.21
N GLY A 32 6.68 10.31 -6.41
CA GLY A 32 6.31 9.05 -7.03
C GLY A 32 6.00 9.22 -8.51
N ASN A 33 6.11 8.12 -9.24
CA ASN A 33 5.82 8.03 -10.67
C ASN A 33 4.57 7.18 -10.97
N VAL A 34 3.88 6.66 -9.95
CA VAL A 34 2.61 5.94 -10.11
C VAL A 34 1.53 6.93 -10.54
N PRO A 35 0.91 6.75 -11.72
CA PRO A 35 -0.11 7.67 -12.20
C PRO A 35 -1.33 7.71 -11.26
N GLN A 36 -1.69 8.91 -10.80
CA GLN A 36 -2.82 9.09 -9.89
C GLN A 36 -4.15 8.82 -10.60
N GLY A 37 -5.02 8.03 -9.96
CA GLY A 37 -6.37 7.76 -10.47
C GLY A 37 -6.44 6.90 -11.74
N ALA A 38 -5.32 6.27 -12.14
CA ALA A 38 -5.25 5.40 -13.31
C ALA A 38 -5.67 3.94 -13.03
N GLY A 39 -6.11 3.63 -11.81
CA GLY A 39 -6.41 2.25 -11.39
C GLY A 39 -5.16 1.40 -11.13
N LEU A 40 -4.02 2.05 -10.85
CA LEU A 40 -2.74 1.42 -10.50
C LEU A 40 -2.39 1.61 -9.01
N SER A 41 -3.43 1.77 -8.18
CA SER A 41 -3.33 1.72 -6.71
C SER A 41 -2.34 2.70 -6.09
N SER A 42 -2.37 3.96 -6.53
CA SER A 42 -1.51 5.02 -5.97
C SER A 42 -1.74 5.29 -4.48
N SER A 43 -2.93 4.98 -3.95
CA SER A 43 -3.22 5.05 -2.50
C SER A 43 -2.45 3.98 -1.73
N ALA A 44 -2.64 2.72 -2.10
CA ALA A 44 -1.94 1.59 -1.48
C ALA A 44 -0.41 1.74 -1.55
N ALA A 45 0.14 2.21 -2.67
CA ALA A 45 1.58 2.48 -2.79
C ALA A 45 2.06 3.52 -1.76
N LEU A 46 1.28 4.59 -1.55
CA LEU A 46 1.59 5.60 -0.53
C LEU A 46 1.43 5.04 0.89
N GLU A 47 0.41 4.23 1.14
CA GLU A 47 0.17 3.65 2.47
C GLU A 47 1.30 2.71 2.88
N VAL A 48 1.68 1.81 1.97
CA VAL A 48 2.72 0.79 2.17
C VAL A 48 4.08 1.45 2.34
N VAL A 49 4.44 2.46 1.52
CA VAL A 49 5.75 3.11 1.66
C VAL A 49 5.87 3.89 2.98
N ILE A 50 4.78 4.47 3.49
CA ILE A 50 4.79 5.14 4.80
C ILE A 50 4.95 4.12 5.92
N GLY A 51 4.22 2.99 5.86
CA GLY A 51 4.39 1.90 6.83
C GLY A 51 5.82 1.35 6.82
N GLN A 52 6.39 1.11 5.63
CA GLN A 52 7.78 0.71 5.44
C GLN A 52 8.77 1.75 5.98
N THR A 53 8.50 3.03 5.77
CA THR A 53 9.34 4.13 6.25
C THR A 53 9.43 4.13 7.77
N PHE A 54 8.29 4.06 8.46
CA PHE A 54 8.27 4.00 9.93
C PHE A 54 8.86 2.70 10.46
N LYS A 55 8.61 1.57 9.80
CA LYS A 55 9.28 0.29 10.10
C LYS A 55 10.80 0.44 10.12
N VAL A 56 11.38 1.06 9.09
CA VAL A 56 12.84 1.21 8.98
C VAL A 56 13.36 2.28 9.93
N LEU A 57 12.73 3.46 9.99
CA LEU A 57 13.18 4.58 10.82
C LEU A 57 13.21 4.25 12.32
N TYR A 58 12.26 3.44 12.78
CA TYR A 58 12.09 3.10 14.20
C TYR A 58 12.39 1.63 14.52
N ASN A 59 12.90 0.87 13.54
CA ASN A 59 13.20 -0.56 13.66
C ASN A 59 12.01 -1.36 14.25
N LEU A 60 10.80 -1.12 13.72
CA LEU A 60 9.58 -1.77 14.19
C LEU A 60 9.57 -3.24 13.79
N GLU A 61 9.26 -4.13 14.74
CA GLU A 61 9.05 -5.55 14.49
C GLU A 61 7.67 -5.78 13.86
N ILE A 62 7.55 -5.44 12.57
CA ILE A 62 6.36 -5.63 11.76
C ILE A 62 6.73 -6.28 10.42
N THR A 63 6.03 -7.34 10.04
CA THR A 63 6.22 -8.06 8.77
C THR A 63 5.73 -7.24 7.57
N GLN A 64 6.10 -7.63 6.33
CA GLN A 64 5.61 -6.95 5.13
C GLN A 64 4.08 -7.11 4.96
N ALA A 65 3.55 -8.32 5.18
CA ALA A 65 2.11 -8.57 5.22
C ALA A 65 1.39 -7.68 6.26
N GLU A 66 1.96 -7.50 7.45
CA GLU A 66 1.37 -6.62 8.47
C GLU A 66 1.43 -5.14 8.08
N VAL A 67 2.47 -4.69 7.36
CA VAL A 67 2.51 -3.35 6.76
C VAL A 67 1.37 -3.19 5.75
N ALA A 68 1.11 -4.20 4.92
CA ALA A 68 -0.03 -4.18 3.99
C ALA A 68 -1.37 -4.09 4.72
N LEU A 69 -1.58 -4.93 5.75
CA LEU A 69 -2.78 -4.92 6.58
C LEU A 69 -2.96 -3.58 7.32
N ASN A 70 -1.87 -2.97 7.76
CA ASN A 70 -1.91 -1.64 8.37
C ASN A 70 -2.35 -0.56 7.37
N GLY A 71 -1.84 -0.63 6.14
CA GLY A 71 -2.28 0.26 5.05
C GLY A 71 -3.76 0.10 4.73
N GLN A 72 -4.22 -1.14 4.56
CA GLN A 72 -5.63 -1.45 4.29
C GLN A 72 -6.56 -0.94 5.40
N GLN A 73 -6.16 -1.14 6.66
CA GLN A 73 -6.91 -0.63 7.80
C GLN A 73 -6.97 0.90 7.79
N ALA A 74 -5.87 1.58 7.46
CA ALA A 74 -5.84 3.03 7.33
C ALA A 74 -6.78 3.53 6.21
N GLU A 75 -6.83 2.86 5.06
CA GLU A 75 -7.73 3.22 3.96
C GLU A 75 -9.20 3.08 4.38
N ASN A 76 -9.54 1.95 5.00
CA ASN A 76 -10.91 1.63 5.42
C ASN A 76 -11.40 2.50 6.59
N GLU A 77 -10.62 2.61 7.67
CA GLU A 77 -11.08 3.18 8.94
C GLU A 77 -10.73 4.66 9.12
N PHE A 78 -9.71 5.16 8.40
CA PHE A 78 -9.27 6.55 8.54
C PHE A 78 -9.61 7.40 7.32
N VAL A 79 -9.32 6.91 6.12
CA VAL A 79 -9.65 7.61 4.87
C VAL A 79 -11.14 7.42 4.52
N GLY A 80 -11.72 6.27 4.89
CA GLY A 80 -13.12 5.95 4.67
C GLY A 80 -13.41 5.34 3.30
N CYS A 81 -12.40 4.77 2.64
CA CYS A 81 -12.55 4.09 1.36
C CYS A 81 -12.51 2.57 1.57
N ASN A 82 -13.66 1.92 1.41
CA ASN A 82 -13.75 0.47 1.58
C ASN A 82 -13.03 -0.28 0.45
N CYS A 83 -11.98 -1.03 0.79
CA CYS A 83 -11.16 -1.80 -0.14
C CYS A 83 -10.80 -3.21 0.41
N GLY A 84 -10.49 -4.12 -0.51
CA GLY A 84 -9.86 -5.40 -0.20
C GLY A 84 -8.35 -5.26 0.05
N ILE A 85 -7.66 -6.36 0.32
CA ILE A 85 -6.23 -6.37 0.71
C ILE A 85 -5.25 -6.45 -0.47
N MET A 86 -5.76 -6.71 -1.68
CA MET A 86 -4.95 -7.05 -2.86
C MET A 86 -3.87 -6.00 -3.17
N ASP A 87 -4.27 -4.73 -3.22
CA ASP A 87 -3.42 -3.62 -3.64
C ASP A 87 -2.26 -3.39 -2.66
N GLN A 88 -2.56 -3.37 -1.36
CA GLN A 88 -1.55 -3.23 -0.32
C GLN A 88 -0.63 -4.45 -0.26
N MET A 89 -1.16 -5.67 -0.41
CA MET A 89 -0.38 -6.90 -0.33
C MET A 89 0.62 -7.01 -1.48
N ILE A 90 0.18 -6.79 -2.73
CA ILE A 90 1.09 -6.86 -3.88
C ILE A 90 2.14 -5.74 -3.84
N SER A 91 1.77 -4.57 -3.31
CA SER A 91 2.72 -3.46 -3.13
C SER A 91 3.76 -3.74 -2.04
N ALA A 92 3.42 -4.52 -1.01
CA ALA A 92 4.33 -4.80 0.12
C ALA A 92 5.20 -6.05 -0.07
N GLU A 93 4.68 -7.07 -0.76
CA GLU A 93 5.32 -8.40 -0.90
C GLU A 93 5.65 -8.80 -2.35
N GLY A 94 5.43 -7.89 -3.31
CA GLY A 94 5.73 -8.13 -4.71
C GLY A 94 7.18 -8.58 -4.95
N ARG A 95 7.35 -9.54 -5.87
CA ARG A 95 8.67 -10.06 -6.27
C ARG A 95 8.91 -9.76 -7.74
N ALA A 96 10.15 -9.40 -8.07
CA ALA A 96 10.54 -9.14 -9.45
C ALA A 96 10.21 -10.34 -10.36
N ASN A 97 9.63 -10.09 -11.53
CA ASN A 97 9.25 -11.10 -12.53
C ASN A 97 8.23 -12.15 -12.05
N HIS A 98 7.44 -11.85 -11.00
CA HIS A 98 6.40 -12.74 -10.51
C HIS A 98 5.06 -12.01 -10.39
N ALA A 99 3.98 -12.69 -10.75
CA ALA A 99 2.65 -12.38 -10.23
C ALA A 99 2.49 -12.95 -8.81
N MET A 100 1.44 -12.53 -8.11
CA MET A 100 1.08 -13.06 -6.80
C MET A 100 -0.29 -13.72 -6.88
N LEU A 101 -0.34 -14.99 -6.49
CA LEU A 101 -1.59 -15.62 -6.10
C LEU A 101 -1.80 -15.35 -4.61
N LEU A 102 -2.92 -14.72 -4.27
CA LEU A 102 -3.29 -14.36 -2.90
C LEU A 102 -4.64 -14.99 -2.56
N ASP A 103 -4.68 -15.82 -1.52
CA ASP A 103 -5.93 -16.22 -0.88
C ASP A 103 -6.35 -15.11 0.10
N CYS A 104 -7.38 -14.34 -0.25
CA CYS A 104 -7.81 -13.21 0.58
C CYS A 104 -8.46 -13.61 1.93
N ARG A 105 -8.72 -14.90 2.18
CA ARG A 105 -9.27 -15.38 3.44
C ARG A 105 -8.18 -15.81 4.40
N SER A 106 -7.21 -16.62 3.94
CA SER A 106 -6.07 -17.05 4.77
C SER A 106 -4.91 -16.05 4.76
N LEU A 107 -4.88 -15.16 3.76
CA LEU A 107 -3.78 -14.24 3.44
C LEU A 107 -2.50 -14.95 2.98
N GLU A 108 -2.57 -16.23 2.63
CA GLU A 108 -1.44 -16.95 2.06
C GLU A 108 -1.09 -16.42 0.67
N THR A 109 0.21 -16.17 0.46
CA THR A 109 0.74 -15.69 -0.82
C THR A 109 1.62 -16.74 -1.48
N GLN A 110 1.46 -16.88 -2.79
CA GLN A 110 2.33 -17.69 -3.64
C GLN A 110 2.83 -16.82 -4.80
N ALA A 111 4.16 -16.73 -4.92
CA ALA A 111 4.79 -16.10 -6.08
C ALA A 111 4.67 -17.03 -7.30
N VAL A 112 4.18 -16.49 -8.42
CA VAL A 112 4.00 -17.21 -9.68
C VAL A 112 4.89 -16.55 -10.73
N SER A 113 5.90 -17.28 -11.23
CA SER A 113 6.84 -16.75 -12.23
C SER A 113 6.11 -16.30 -13.49
N MET A 114 6.43 -15.10 -13.96
CA MET A 114 5.99 -14.61 -15.27
C MET A 114 6.93 -15.13 -16.37
N PRO A 115 6.45 -15.40 -17.59
CA PRO A 115 7.32 -15.76 -18.71
C PRO A 115 8.28 -14.61 -19.07
N GLU A 116 9.55 -14.93 -19.37
CA GLU A 116 10.58 -13.93 -19.68
C GLU A 116 10.27 -13.14 -20.97
N ASP A 117 9.71 -13.81 -21.97
CA ASP A 117 9.35 -13.21 -23.27
C ASP A 117 7.95 -12.56 -23.27
N MET A 118 7.41 -12.23 -22.09
CA MET A 118 6.10 -11.60 -21.93
C MET A 118 6.22 -10.16 -21.45
N ALA A 119 5.46 -9.26 -22.07
CA ALA A 119 5.29 -7.89 -21.61
C ALA A 119 3.87 -7.63 -21.11
N VAL A 120 3.74 -6.93 -19.99
CA VAL A 120 2.45 -6.39 -19.52
C VAL A 120 2.30 -4.98 -20.09
N VAL A 121 1.33 -4.80 -20.98
CA VAL A 121 1.02 -3.48 -21.59
C VAL A 121 -0.16 -2.86 -20.86
N ILE A 122 0.08 -1.75 -20.15
CA ILE A 122 -0.97 -0.98 -19.49
C ILE A 122 -1.51 0.07 -20.45
N ILE A 123 -2.80 0.00 -20.78
CA ILE A 123 -3.49 0.98 -21.64
C ILE A 123 -4.48 1.77 -20.77
N ASN A 124 -4.14 3.02 -20.45
CA ASN A 124 -5.01 3.91 -19.68
C ASN A 124 -6.06 4.55 -20.59
N SER A 125 -7.35 4.31 -20.30
CA SER A 125 -8.47 4.90 -21.03
C SER A 125 -8.59 6.43 -20.92
N ASN A 126 -7.85 7.06 -19.99
CA ASN A 126 -7.96 8.47 -19.60
C ASN A 126 -9.35 8.91 -19.08
N LYS A 127 -10.27 7.95 -18.88
CA LYS A 127 -11.56 8.21 -18.25
C LYS A 127 -11.41 8.10 -16.73
N LYS A 128 -11.63 9.20 -16.01
CA LYS A 128 -11.68 9.18 -14.53
C LYS A 128 -12.87 8.32 -14.08
N ARG A 129 -12.63 7.36 -13.18
CA ARG A 129 -13.73 6.67 -12.48
C ARG A 129 -14.33 7.63 -11.46
N GLY A 130 -15.66 7.79 -11.48
CA GLY A 130 -16.39 8.32 -10.34
C GLY A 130 -16.52 7.23 -9.28
N LEU A 131 -16.39 7.62 -8.01
CA LEU A 131 -16.85 6.81 -6.87
C LEU A 131 -18.35 7.00 -6.72
#